data_AF-A0A0G1RP86-F1
#
_entry.id   AF-A0A0G1RP86-F1
#
_cell.length_a   1.000
_cell.length_b   1.000
_cell.length_c   1.000
_cell.angle_alpha   90.00
_cell.angle_beta   90.00
_cell.angle_gamma   90.00
#
_symmetry.space_group_name_H-M   'P 1'
#
loop_
_entity.id
_entity.type
_entity.pdbx_description
1 polymer ?
#
loop_
_entity_poly.entity_id
_entity_poly.type
_entity_poly.pdbx_seq_one_letter_code
_entity_poly.pdbx_strand_id
1 'polypeptide(L)'
;MRKEDLQYPWPFCYTKRSMKTLQERIQEDMKEAMKQKEEARLSTLRMLKAALKNKQIDLMHELSKDDVLKVIKSQVKQLADAAVLYADGGRQEAVTAAQAEIVLLESYLPAQMDDDMLEAKVRQALQEAGMQSKEQMGKAMGVAMKAVMGEADGSRVRSIVEKILAVFSVVMVGVGISQVASASASTPTFSADFVVTCLRIVRAFLLIFGVASINYLLVGGFKYMIASGRNDEVSFSLHKITIGLIGTVTVVCLYIVVTSMLQELTAS
;
A
#
# COMPACT_ATOMS: atom_id res chain seq x y z
N MET A 1 71.93 -6.74 22.62
CA MET A 1 71.12 -6.56 21.40
C MET A 1 70.15 -7.73 21.36
N ARG A 2 68.82 -7.61 21.25
CA ARG A 2 67.95 -6.58 20.67
C ARG A 2 66.51 -6.88 21.17
N LYS A 3 65.77 -5.83 21.56
CA LYS A 3 64.31 -5.56 21.45
C LYS A 3 63.36 -6.77 21.64
N GLU A 4 62.48 -6.77 22.65
CA GLU A 4 61.18 -6.07 22.64
C GLU A 4 60.35 -6.44 21.40
N ASP A 5 59.05 -6.74 21.61
CA ASP A 5 58.00 -6.99 20.61
C ASP A 5 57.85 -8.49 20.24
N LEU A 6 56.99 -9.29 20.89
CA LEU A 6 55.53 -9.29 20.67
C LEU A 6 54.82 -10.07 21.80
N GLN A 7 54.31 -9.32 22.76
CA GLN A 7 53.35 -9.74 23.77
C GLN A 7 51.93 -9.59 23.17
N TYR A 8 51.25 -10.69 22.85
CA TYR A 8 49.77 -10.68 22.74
C TYR A 8 49.20 -11.73 23.69
N PRO A 9 48.75 -11.35 24.89
CA PRO A 9 48.03 -12.24 25.78
C PRO A 9 46.58 -12.26 25.28
N TRP A 10 46.08 -13.38 24.76
CA TRP A 10 44.66 -13.49 24.41
C TRP A 10 43.80 -13.35 25.68
N PRO A 11 43.01 -12.29 25.86
CA PRO A 11 42.21 -12.09 27.05
C PRO A 11 40.73 -12.10 26.65
N PHE A 12 40.18 -13.25 26.28
CA PHE A 12 38.74 -13.34 26.02
C PHE A 12 38.17 -14.68 26.52
N CYS A 13 38.21 -14.88 27.83
CA CYS A 13 37.14 -15.58 28.53
C CYS A 13 36.21 -14.51 29.12
N TYR A 14 35.35 -13.91 28.29
CA TYR A 14 34.17 -13.24 28.80
C TYR A 14 33.02 -14.23 28.69
N THR A 15 32.78 -14.98 29.76
CA THR A 15 31.52 -15.65 30.03
C THR A 15 30.44 -14.59 30.17
N LYS A 16 29.98 -14.06 29.03
CA LYS A 16 28.74 -13.32 28.95
C LYS A 16 27.66 -14.35 29.22
N ARG A 17 27.11 -14.35 30.43
CA ARG A 17 25.82 -14.95 30.74
C ARG A 17 24.80 -14.19 29.90
N SER A 18 24.70 -14.61 28.64
CA SER A 18 23.93 -13.96 27.59
C SER A 18 22.46 -14.16 27.91
N MET A 19 21.71 -13.06 28.02
CA MET A 19 20.29 -13.13 27.73
C MET A 19 20.13 -13.80 26.36
N LYS A 20 19.47 -14.95 26.31
CA LYS A 20 19.36 -15.77 25.10
C LYS A 20 19.06 -14.90 23.88
N THR A 21 19.98 -14.91 22.91
CA THR A 21 19.75 -14.20 21.66
C THR A 21 18.67 -14.94 20.85
N LEU A 22 17.97 -14.24 19.96
CA LEU A 22 16.91 -14.86 19.15
C LEU A 22 17.46 -16.03 18.30
N GLN A 23 18.72 -15.94 17.86
CA GLN A 23 19.40 -17.00 17.13
C GLN A 23 19.69 -18.23 18.00
N GLU A 24 20.08 -18.04 19.26
CA GLU A 24 20.29 -19.13 20.22
C GLU A 24 18.97 -19.87 20.49
N ARG A 25 17.86 -19.12 20.65
CA ARG A 25 16.52 -19.71 20.79
C ARG A 25 16.17 -20.61 19.60
N ILE A 26 16.32 -20.13 18.38
CA ILE A 26 16.07 -20.92 17.15
C ILE A 26 16.92 -22.22 17.13
N GLN A 27 18.17 -22.16 17.58
CA GLN A 27 19.04 -23.33 17.63
C GLN A 27 18.62 -24.35 18.70
N GLU A 28 18.10 -23.90 19.82
CA GLU A 28 17.53 -24.76 20.86
C GLU A 28 16.22 -25.40 20.38
N ASP A 29 15.32 -24.61 19.77
CA ASP A 29 14.08 -25.10 19.18
C ASP A 29 14.32 -26.16 18.10
N MET A 30 15.40 -26.02 17.32
CA MET A 30 15.83 -27.08 16.38
C MET A 30 16.21 -28.38 17.10
N LYS A 31 16.90 -28.30 18.26
CA LYS A 31 17.26 -29.47 19.05
C LYS A 31 16.05 -30.12 19.68
N GLU A 32 15.08 -29.33 20.12
CA GLU A 32 13.82 -29.83 20.65
C GLU A 32 12.97 -30.50 19.57
N ALA A 33 12.86 -29.89 18.39
CA ALA A 33 12.17 -30.50 17.24
C ALA A 33 12.82 -31.83 16.81
N MET A 34 14.15 -31.95 16.89
CA MET A 34 14.86 -33.22 16.65
C MET A 34 14.49 -34.29 17.69
N LYS A 35 14.34 -33.91 18.97
CA LYS A 35 13.96 -34.85 20.04
C LYS A 35 12.50 -35.30 19.91
N GLN A 36 11.61 -34.37 19.56
CA GLN A 36 10.18 -34.60 19.41
C GLN A 36 9.82 -35.23 18.05
N LYS A 37 10.80 -35.37 17.14
CA LYS A 37 10.62 -35.89 15.76
C LYS A 37 9.59 -35.10 14.95
N GLU A 38 9.52 -33.79 15.18
CA GLU A 38 8.66 -32.87 14.43
C GLU A 38 9.33 -32.48 13.12
N GLU A 39 9.17 -33.30 12.07
CA GLU A 39 9.87 -33.11 10.79
C GLU A 39 9.56 -31.76 10.13
N ALA A 40 8.29 -31.34 10.12
CA ALA A 40 7.85 -30.07 9.54
C ALA A 40 8.43 -28.84 10.27
N ARG A 41 8.38 -28.81 11.60
CA ARG A 41 9.00 -27.73 12.38
C ARG A 41 10.50 -27.66 12.14
N LEU A 42 11.15 -28.82 12.10
CA LEU A 42 12.59 -28.93 11.93
C LEU A 42 13.03 -28.48 10.52
N SER A 43 12.28 -28.79 9.46
CA SER A 43 12.60 -28.33 8.09
C SER A 43 12.51 -26.80 8.00
N THR A 44 11.43 -26.20 8.52
CA THR A 44 11.24 -24.74 8.55
C THR A 44 12.34 -24.04 9.34
N LEU A 45 12.70 -24.55 10.53
CA LEU A 45 13.78 -23.96 11.33
C LEU A 45 15.16 -24.07 10.66
N ARG A 46 15.43 -25.16 9.93
CA ARG A 46 16.67 -25.31 9.14
C ARG A 46 16.72 -24.32 7.98
N MET A 47 15.60 -24.13 7.29
CA MET A 47 15.49 -23.15 6.22
C MET A 47 15.70 -21.73 6.75
N LEU A 48 15.09 -21.38 7.89
CA LEU A 48 15.30 -20.10 8.55
C LEU A 48 16.77 -19.88 8.92
N LYS A 49 17.44 -20.90 9.48
CA LYS A 49 18.87 -20.82 9.81
C LYS A 49 19.73 -20.60 8.57
N ALA A 50 19.41 -21.24 7.44
CA ALA A 50 20.11 -21.01 6.18
C ALA A 50 19.91 -19.57 5.69
N ALA A 51 18.69 -19.04 5.76
CA ALA A 51 18.38 -17.67 5.39
C ALA A 51 19.14 -16.63 6.25
N LEU A 52 19.24 -16.88 7.56
CA LEU A 52 20.02 -16.04 8.47
C LEU A 52 21.52 -16.05 8.11
N LYS A 53 22.07 -17.22 7.79
CA LYS A 53 23.46 -17.33 7.32
C LYS A 53 23.70 -16.62 5.98
N ASN A 54 22.77 -16.77 5.03
CA ASN A 54 22.86 -16.08 3.75
C ASN A 54 22.89 -14.56 3.97
N LYS A 55 22.01 -14.04 4.84
CA LYS A 55 22.01 -12.62 5.18
C LYS A 55 23.30 -12.16 5.86
N GLN A 56 23.91 -13.01 6.68
CA GLN A 56 25.20 -12.73 7.31
C GLN A 56 26.32 -12.59 6.28
N ILE A 57 26.30 -13.45 5.25
CA ILE A 57 27.25 -13.37 4.14
C ILE A 57 27.01 -12.10 3.34
N ASP A 58 25.76 -11.76 3.02
CA ASP A 58 25.41 -10.56 2.24
C ASP A 58 25.85 -9.26 2.94
N LEU A 59 25.70 -9.19 4.26
CA LEU A 59 26.02 -8.00 5.06
C LEU A 59 27.49 -7.92 5.44
N MET A 60 28.26 -9.00 5.31
CA MET A 60 29.69 -9.08 5.67
C MET A 60 29.99 -8.68 7.14
N HIS A 61 28.97 -8.71 8.02
CA HIS A 61 29.10 -8.41 9.45
C HIS A 61 28.16 -9.30 10.29
N GLU A 62 28.34 -9.29 11.61
CA GLU A 62 27.49 -10.05 12.53
C GLU A 62 26.07 -9.48 12.57
N LEU A 63 25.04 -10.35 12.50
CA LEU A 63 23.64 -9.91 12.44
C LEU A 63 23.23 -9.21 13.72
N SER A 64 22.73 -7.98 13.59
CA SER A 64 22.03 -7.31 14.70
C SER A 64 20.67 -7.99 14.95
N LYS A 65 20.08 -7.74 16.13
CA LYS A 65 18.73 -8.23 16.48
C LYS A 65 17.70 -7.80 15.43
N ASP A 66 17.80 -6.56 14.94
CA ASP A 66 16.89 -6.02 13.94
C ASP A 66 17.02 -6.72 12.58
N ASP A 67 18.23 -7.15 12.22
CA ASP A 67 18.46 -7.87 10.97
C ASP A 67 17.90 -9.28 11.03
N VAL A 68 18.00 -9.95 12.19
CA VAL A 68 17.34 -11.25 12.42
C VAL A 68 15.82 -11.12 12.26
N LEU A 69 15.22 -10.08 12.84
CA LEU A 69 13.79 -9.81 12.70
C LEU A 69 13.40 -9.55 11.25
N LYS A 70 14.18 -8.77 10.49
CA LYS A 70 13.95 -8.52 9.06
C LYS A 70 13.99 -9.81 8.25
N VAL A 71 14.92 -10.72 8.54
CA VAL A 71 15.00 -12.02 7.84
C VAL A 71 13.78 -12.88 8.13
N ILE A 72 13.35 -12.98 9.40
CA ILE A 72 12.14 -13.73 9.78
C ILE A 72 10.92 -13.16 9.06
N LYS A 73 10.73 -11.83 9.05
CA LYS A 73 9.65 -11.16 8.31
C LYS A 73 9.69 -11.47 6.81
N SER A 74 10.88 -11.44 6.20
CA SER A 74 11.06 -11.78 4.79
C SER A 74 10.66 -13.22 4.48
N GLN A 75 10.95 -14.16 5.38
CA GLN A 75 10.57 -15.56 5.23
C GLN A 75 9.06 -15.77 5.35
N VAL A 76 8.42 -15.12 6.34
CA VAL A 76 6.96 -15.13 6.47
C VAL A 76 6.29 -14.62 5.20
N LYS A 77 6.80 -13.53 4.62
CA LYS A 77 6.28 -12.98 3.37
C LYS A 77 6.41 -13.96 2.20
N GLN A 78 7.58 -14.60 2.04
CA GLN A 78 7.80 -15.60 0.99
C GLN A 78 6.83 -16.78 1.10
N LEU A 79 6.55 -17.24 2.32
CA LEU A 79 5.57 -18.30 2.58
C LEU A 79 4.13 -17.85 2.30
N ALA A 80 3.77 -16.61 2.66
CA ALA A 80 2.46 -16.04 2.37
C ALA A 80 2.21 -15.91 0.86
N ASP A 81 3.20 -15.40 0.12
CA ASP A 81 3.15 -15.29 -1.34
C ASP A 81 3.05 -16.69 -1.98
N ALA A 82 3.80 -17.67 -1.46
CA ALA A 82 3.71 -19.06 -1.91
C ALA A 82 2.34 -19.69 -1.61
N ALA A 83 1.74 -19.41 -0.45
CA ALA A 83 0.42 -19.90 -0.09
C ALA A 83 -0.67 -19.41 -1.07
N VAL A 84 -0.59 -18.15 -1.52
CA VAL A 84 -1.48 -17.62 -2.56
C VAL A 84 -1.31 -18.39 -3.87
N LEU A 85 -0.07 -18.59 -4.32
CA LEU A 85 0.21 -19.37 -5.54
C LEU A 85 -0.26 -20.83 -5.45
N TYR A 86 -0.16 -21.45 -4.27
CA TYR A 86 -0.68 -22.80 -4.04
C TYR A 86 -2.21 -22.86 -4.02
N ALA A 87 -2.86 -21.82 -3.50
CA ALA A 87 -4.32 -21.70 -3.53
C ALA A 87 -4.81 -21.53 -4.97
N ASP A 88 -4.17 -20.67 -5.76
CA ASP A 88 -4.48 -20.47 -7.18
C ASP A 88 -4.28 -21.76 -8.00
N GLY A 89 -3.29 -22.58 -7.62
CA GLY A 89 -3.02 -23.89 -8.19
C GLY A 89 -3.90 -25.03 -7.66
N GLY A 90 -4.87 -24.76 -6.78
CA GLY A 90 -5.78 -25.77 -6.20
C GLY A 90 -5.12 -26.78 -5.24
N ARG A 91 -3.92 -26.48 -4.73
CA ARG A 91 -3.16 -27.38 -3.83
C ARG A 91 -3.39 -27.05 -2.36
N GLN A 92 -4.57 -27.40 -1.85
CA GLN A 92 -4.98 -27.05 -0.48
C GLN A 92 -4.08 -27.64 0.63
N GLU A 93 -3.49 -28.81 0.40
CA GLU A 93 -2.53 -29.42 1.34
C GLU A 93 -1.28 -28.55 1.50
N ALA A 94 -0.77 -27.98 0.40
CA ALA A 94 0.39 -27.09 0.43
C ALA A 94 0.07 -25.73 1.06
N VAL A 95 -1.16 -25.23 0.88
CA VAL A 95 -1.64 -24.01 1.57
C VAL A 95 -1.65 -24.23 3.09
N THR A 96 -2.18 -25.37 3.54
CA THR A 96 -2.28 -25.69 4.97
C THR A 96 -0.88 -25.84 5.59
N ALA A 97 0.04 -26.49 4.88
CA ALA A 97 1.44 -26.59 5.30
C ALA A 97 2.10 -25.20 5.41
N ALA A 98 1.99 -24.36 4.38
CA ALA A 98 2.54 -23.01 4.39
C ALA A 98 1.96 -22.14 5.53
N GLN A 99 0.66 -22.25 5.80
CA GLN A 99 0.01 -21.56 6.93
C GLN A 99 0.56 -22.02 8.29
N ALA A 100 0.77 -23.33 8.48
CA ALA A 100 1.36 -23.84 9.70
C ALA A 100 2.81 -23.32 9.90
N GLU A 101 3.59 -23.22 8.83
CA GLU A 101 4.94 -22.65 8.86
C GLU A 101 4.93 -21.15 9.20
N ILE A 102 3.98 -20.39 8.64
CA ILE A 102 3.79 -18.97 8.96
C ILE A 102 3.51 -18.77 10.45
N VAL A 103 2.55 -19.51 11.00
CA VAL A 103 2.20 -19.43 12.43
C VAL A 103 3.41 -19.75 13.32
N LEU A 104 4.22 -20.74 12.92
CA LEU A 104 5.44 -21.08 13.63
C LEU A 104 6.45 -19.93 13.62
N LEU A 105 6.69 -19.30 12.47
CA LEU A 105 7.63 -18.17 12.35
C LEU A 105 7.12 -16.91 13.06
N GLU A 106 5.82 -16.66 13.03
CA GLU A 106 5.18 -15.53 13.73
C GLU A 106 5.39 -15.60 15.24
N SER A 107 5.48 -16.79 15.83
CA SER A 107 5.80 -16.96 17.26
C SER A 107 7.18 -16.40 17.67
N TYR A 108 8.08 -16.21 16.72
CA TYR A 108 9.41 -15.62 16.94
C TYR A 108 9.45 -14.10 16.71
N LEU A 109 8.40 -13.53 16.12
CA LEU A 109 8.27 -12.09 15.93
C LEU A 109 7.65 -11.45 17.17
N PRO A 110 8.10 -10.24 17.57
CA PRO A 110 7.37 -9.46 18.57
C PRO A 110 5.97 -9.15 18.04
N ALA A 111 4.98 -9.11 18.93
CA ALA A 111 3.60 -8.79 18.59
C ALA A 111 3.56 -7.53 17.71
N GLN A 112 3.10 -7.69 16.47
CA GLN A 112 2.97 -6.56 15.56
C GLN A 112 1.85 -5.64 16.05
N MET A 113 2.03 -4.33 15.87
CA MET A 113 0.93 -3.41 16.10
C MET A 113 -0.26 -3.76 15.20
N ASP A 114 -1.46 -3.63 15.77
CA ASP A 114 -2.73 -3.78 15.07
C ASP A 114 -2.83 -2.82 13.86
N ASP A 115 -3.48 -3.27 12.79
CA ASP A 115 -3.60 -2.52 11.53
C ASP A 115 -4.25 -1.15 11.76
N ASP A 116 -5.26 -1.10 12.63
CA ASP A 116 -6.00 0.12 12.94
C ASP A 116 -5.14 1.14 13.70
N MET A 117 -4.35 0.67 14.68
CA MET A 117 -3.46 1.52 15.46
C MET A 117 -2.28 2.04 14.63
N LEU A 118 -1.80 1.20 13.70
CA LEU A 118 -0.77 1.59 12.74
C LEU A 118 -1.29 2.66 11.78
N GLU A 119 -2.50 2.48 11.23
CA GLU A 119 -3.13 3.46 10.35
C GLU A 119 -3.33 4.79 11.06
N ALA A 120 -3.82 4.78 12.31
CA ALA A 120 -4.02 5.99 13.10
C ALA A 120 -2.70 6.76 13.33
N LYS A 121 -1.63 6.07 13.76
CA LYS A 121 -0.30 6.69 13.95
C LYS A 121 0.26 7.27 12.65
N VAL A 122 0.16 6.53 11.54
CA VAL A 122 0.66 6.99 10.23
C VAL A 122 -0.15 8.18 9.75
N ARG A 123 -1.49 8.15 9.86
CA ARG A 123 -2.37 9.27 9.49
C ARG A 123 -2.03 10.53 10.28
N GLN A 124 -1.85 10.42 11.60
CA GLN A 124 -1.49 11.55 12.45
C GLN A 124 -0.12 12.13 12.03
N ALA A 125 0.89 11.29 11.84
CA ALA A 125 2.22 11.73 11.45
C ALA A 125 2.24 12.43 10.07
N LEU A 126 1.44 11.95 9.11
CA LEU A 126 1.29 12.59 7.80
C LEU A 126 0.56 13.94 7.90
N GLN A 127 -0.45 14.05 8.77
CA GLN A 127 -1.16 15.32 9.02
C GLN A 127 -0.25 16.36 9.68
N GLU A 128 0.52 15.97 10.71
CA GLU A 128 1.47 16.85 11.39
C GLU A 128 2.57 17.36 10.44
N ALA A 129 2.99 16.52 9.49
CA ALA A 129 3.96 16.90 8.46
C ALA A 129 3.34 17.64 7.26
N GLY A 130 2.02 17.86 7.22
CA GLY A 130 1.33 18.53 6.12
C GLY A 130 1.41 17.79 4.79
N MET A 131 1.60 16.47 4.81
CA MET A 131 1.82 15.66 3.60
C MET A 131 0.49 15.18 3.04
N GLN A 132 0.07 15.72 1.90
CA GLN A 132 -1.27 15.48 1.33
C GLN A 132 -1.24 15.04 -0.13
N SER A 133 -0.08 15.07 -0.79
CA SER A 133 0.06 14.74 -2.22
C SER A 133 0.81 13.43 -2.44
N LYS A 134 0.41 12.67 -3.47
CA LYS A 134 1.15 11.49 -3.96
C LYS A 134 2.57 11.84 -4.41
N GLU A 135 2.82 13.08 -4.81
CA GLU A 135 4.17 13.58 -5.16
C GLU A 135 5.12 13.57 -3.97
N GLN A 136 4.57 13.62 -2.75
CA GLN A 136 5.33 13.62 -1.50
C GLN A 136 5.55 12.21 -0.95
N MET A 137 5.22 11.15 -1.69
CA MET A 137 5.33 9.75 -1.24
C MET A 137 6.68 9.43 -0.60
N GLY A 138 7.79 9.87 -1.21
CA GLY A 138 9.13 9.62 -0.68
C GLY A 138 9.37 10.28 0.68
N LYS A 139 8.86 11.50 0.89
CA LYS A 139 8.96 12.22 2.16
C LYS A 139 7.97 11.67 3.21
N ALA A 140 6.75 11.36 2.77
CA ALA A 140 5.70 10.75 3.57
C ALA A 140 6.16 9.41 4.17
N MET A 141 6.85 8.58 3.38
CA MET A 141 7.42 7.33 3.87
C MET A 141 8.47 7.55 4.96
N GLY A 142 9.33 8.56 4.81
CA GLY A 142 10.33 8.90 5.83
C GLY A 142 9.71 9.35 7.16
N VAL A 143 8.63 10.14 7.10
CA VAL A 143 7.89 10.59 8.29
C VAL A 143 7.14 9.42 8.94
N ALA A 144 6.43 8.62 8.14
CA ALA A 144 5.70 7.46 8.64
C ALA A 144 6.63 6.43 9.29
N MET A 145 7.79 6.15 8.68
CA MET A 145 8.78 5.23 9.25
C MET A 145 9.41 5.76 10.54
N LYS A 146 9.58 7.08 10.69
CA LYS A 146 10.01 7.70 11.95
C LYS A 146 8.93 7.59 13.03
N ALA A 147 7.67 7.82 12.69
CA ALA A 147 6.55 7.73 13.64
C ALA A 147 6.31 6.30 14.14
N VAL A 148 6.58 5.31 13.28
CA VAL A 148 6.38 3.89 13.58
C VAL A 148 7.65 3.25 14.17
N MET A 149 8.79 3.95 14.24
CA MET A 149 10.06 3.48 14.84
C MET A 149 10.50 2.05 14.46
N GLY A 150 10.09 1.55 13.28
CA GLY A 150 10.36 0.18 12.85
C GLY A 150 9.50 -0.92 13.51
N GLU A 151 8.47 -0.55 14.26
CA GLU A 151 7.52 -1.47 14.90
C GLU A 151 6.62 -2.20 13.87
N ALA A 152 6.45 -1.64 12.67
CA ALA A 152 5.70 -2.26 11.58
C ALA A 152 6.56 -2.50 10.33
N ASP A 153 6.08 -3.41 9.47
CA ASP A 153 6.72 -3.72 8.19
C ASP A 153 6.66 -2.52 7.23
N GLY A 154 7.78 -2.17 6.60
CA GLY A 154 7.85 -1.07 5.64
C GLY A 154 6.93 -1.26 4.43
N SER A 155 6.64 -2.50 4.03
CA SER A 155 5.66 -2.80 2.99
C SER A 155 4.24 -2.46 3.43
N ARG A 156 3.91 -2.71 4.70
CA ARG A 156 2.58 -2.41 5.29
C ARG A 156 2.41 -0.93 5.56
N VAL A 157 3.47 -0.25 6.04
CA VAL A 157 3.49 1.21 6.15
C VAL A 157 3.31 1.85 4.78
N ARG A 158 4.01 1.36 3.74
CA ARG A 158 3.87 1.90 2.38
C ARG A 158 2.46 1.76 1.83
N SER A 159 1.84 0.59 1.97
CA SER A 159 0.47 0.40 1.47
C SER A 159 -0.54 1.27 2.22
N ILE A 160 -0.36 1.47 3.52
CA ILE A 160 -1.18 2.38 4.33
C ILE A 160 -0.98 3.84 3.91
N VAL A 161 0.28 4.28 3.72
CA VAL A 161 0.59 5.64 3.24
C VAL A 161 -0.02 5.86 1.85
N GLU A 162 0.08 4.89 0.94
CA GLU A 162 -0.54 4.95 -0.39
C GLU A 162 -2.07 5.07 -0.30
N LYS A 163 -2.72 4.28 0.56
CA LYS A 163 -4.16 4.37 0.82
C LYS A 163 -4.55 5.75 1.37
N ILE A 164 -3.84 6.23 2.39
CA ILE A 164 -4.12 7.52 3.04
C ILE A 164 -3.96 8.67 2.03
N LEU A 165 -2.84 8.73 1.31
CA LEU A 165 -2.58 9.77 0.31
C LEU A 165 -3.54 9.70 -0.88
N ALA A 166 -4.00 8.50 -1.28
CA ALA A 166 -5.05 8.36 -2.28
C ALA A 166 -6.37 8.96 -1.79
N VAL A 167 -6.75 8.73 -0.53
CA VAL A 167 -7.96 9.33 0.07
C VAL A 167 -7.84 10.86 0.15
N PHE A 168 -6.68 11.40 0.56
CA PHE A 168 -6.44 12.85 0.56
C PHE A 168 -6.57 13.48 -0.83
N SER A 169 -6.11 12.80 -1.89
CA SER A 169 -6.25 13.30 -3.26
C SER A 169 -7.72 13.37 -3.73
N VAL A 170 -8.59 12.49 -3.24
CA VAL A 170 -10.02 12.49 -3.58
C VAL A 170 -10.79 13.54 -2.78
N VAL A 171 -10.44 13.74 -1.50
CA VAL A 171 -11.08 14.75 -0.64
C VAL A 171 -10.77 16.19 -1.11
N MET A 172 -9.57 16.45 -1.64
CA MET A 172 -9.22 17.77 -2.21
C MET A 172 -9.98 18.12 -3.49
N VAL A 173 -10.46 17.13 -4.25
CA VAL A 173 -11.34 17.37 -5.42
C VAL A 173 -12.80 17.63 -4.99
N GLY A 174 -13.20 17.20 -3.78
CA GLY A 174 -14.57 17.36 -3.26
C GLY A 174 -14.81 18.53 -2.30
N VAL A 175 -13.77 19.12 -1.69
CA VAL A 175 -13.90 20.16 -0.64
C VAL A 175 -13.19 21.48 -1.02
N GLY A 176 -12.97 21.71 -2.32
CA GLY A 176 -12.17 22.82 -2.82
C GLY A 176 -12.88 24.17 -2.96
N ILE A 177 -13.58 24.71 -1.95
CA ILE A 177 -13.97 26.15 -1.92
C ILE A 177 -13.99 26.80 -0.50
N SER A 178 -13.31 26.30 0.53
CA SER A 178 -13.42 27.00 1.84
C SER A 178 -12.17 27.14 2.69
N GLN A 179 -10.98 26.74 2.23
CA GLN A 179 -9.79 26.87 3.09
C GLN A 179 -8.49 27.23 2.39
N VAL A 180 -8.55 28.16 1.43
CA VAL A 180 -7.36 28.85 0.91
C VAL A 180 -7.37 30.29 1.42
N ALA A 181 -7.28 30.44 2.74
CA ALA A 181 -7.20 31.75 3.39
C ALA A 181 -6.21 31.72 4.57
N SER A 182 -5.02 31.14 4.39
CA SER A 182 -3.80 31.49 5.14
C SER A 182 -2.68 30.46 4.89
N ALA A 183 -2.06 30.50 3.71
CA ALA A 183 -0.72 29.94 3.55
C ALA A 183 0.00 30.73 2.46
N SER A 184 0.90 31.59 2.92
CA SER A 184 1.80 32.40 2.12
C SER A 184 2.78 31.57 1.29
N ALA A 185 3.04 32.09 0.09
CA ALA A 185 4.24 31.92 -0.74
C ALA A 185 4.36 30.67 -1.65
N SER A 186 4.28 30.98 -2.95
CA SER A 186 4.74 30.22 -4.13
C SER A 186 4.01 28.93 -4.50
N THR A 187 2.74 29.05 -4.87
CA THR A 187 2.18 28.22 -5.96
C THR A 187 2.05 29.10 -7.21
N PRO A 188 2.28 28.58 -8.43
CA PRO A 188 2.04 29.35 -9.64
C PRO A 188 0.55 29.68 -9.69
N THR A 189 0.20 30.91 -9.31
CA THR A 189 -1.14 31.45 -9.49
C THR A 189 -1.33 31.60 -10.99
N PHE A 190 -1.95 30.59 -11.61
CA PHE A 190 -2.57 30.79 -12.91
C PHE A 190 -3.51 31.99 -12.78
N SER A 191 -3.40 32.95 -13.69
CA SER A 191 -4.25 34.14 -13.65
C SER A 191 -5.73 33.73 -13.60
N ALA A 192 -6.57 34.50 -12.91
CA ALA A 192 -8.00 34.24 -12.84
C ALA A 192 -8.61 34.08 -14.26
N ASP A 193 -8.10 34.85 -15.22
CA ASP A 193 -8.45 34.77 -16.64
C ASP A 193 -8.16 33.41 -17.28
N PHE A 194 -7.06 32.75 -16.88
CA PHE A 194 -6.73 31.41 -17.36
C PHE A 194 -7.72 30.38 -16.84
N VAL A 195 -8.05 30.44 -15.55
CA VAL A 195 -9.02 29.50 -14.92
C VAL A 195 -10.40 29.65 -15.54
N VAL A 196 -10.87 30.88 -15.74
CA VAL A 196 -12.15 31.16 -16.40
C VAL A 196 -12.15 30.65 -17.84
N THR A 197 -11.03 30.80 -18.57
CA THR A 197 -10.90 30.29 -19.94
C THR A 197 -10.93 28.76 -19.98
N CYS A 198 -10.22 28.08 -19.08
CA CYS A 198 -10.27 26.62 -18.94
C CYS A 198 -11.69 26.14 -18.62
N LEU A 199 -12.41 26.78 -17.69
CA LEU A 199 -13.78 26.42 -17.35
C LEU A 199 -14.75 26.61 -18.53
N ARG A 200 -14.56 27.65 -19.36
CA ARG A 200 -15.34 27.83 -20.61
C ARG A 200 -15.07 26.71 -21.61
N ILE A 201 -13.81 26.28 -21.74
CA ILE A 201 -13.44 25.15 -22.61
C ILE A 201 -14.08 23.86 -22.09
N VAL A 202 -14.00 23.58 -20.79
CA VAL A 202 -14.62 22.40 -20.17
C VAL A 202 -16.14 22.41 -20.39
N ARG A 203 -16.79 23.57 -20.21
CA ARG A 203 -18.22 23.75 -20.49
C ARG A 203 -18.56 23.43 -21.96
N ALA A 204 -17.73 23.86 -22.91
CA ALA A 204 -17.92 23.55 -24.33
C ALA A 204 -17.78 22.05 -24.62
N PHE A 205 -16.81 21.36 -24.00
CA PHE A 205 -16.67 19.91 -24.12
C PHE A 205 -17.85 19.15 -23.53
N LEU A 206 -18.37 19.58 -22.37
CA LEU A 206 -19.55 18.97 -21.75
C LEU A 206 -20.78 19.03 -22.67
N LEU A 207 -20.95 20.12 -23.44
CA LEU A 207 -22.03 20.20 -24.43
C LEU A 207 -21.86 19.17 -25.56
N ILE A 208 -20.64 18.94 -26.04
CA ILE A 208 -20.34 17.93 -27.07
C ILE A 208 -20.63 16.52 -26.54
N PHE A 209 -20.21 16.22 -25.31
CA PHE A 209 -20.53 14.95 -24.66
C PHE A 209 -22.04 14.78 -24.42
N GLY A 210 -22.76 15.85 -24.12
CA GLY A 210 -24.21 15.85 -24.01
C GLY A 210 -24.88 15.46 -25.33
N VAL A 211 -24.46 16.03 -26.45
CA VAL A 211 -24.96 15.67 -27.79
C VAL A 211 -24.67 14.20 -28.12
N ALA A 212 -23.46 13.71 -27.81
CA ALA A 212 -23.11 12.30 -27.99
C ALA A 212 -23.98 11.36 -27.14
N SER A 213 -24.25 11.73 -25.89
CA SER A 213 -25.09 10.96 -24.98
C SER A 213 -26.55 10.88 -25.45
N ILE A 214 -27.09 12.00 -25.97
CA ILE A 214 -28.42 12.03 -26.60
C ILE A 214 -28.46 11.13 -27.85
N ASN A 215 -27.42 11.15 -28.68
CA ASN A 215 -27.34 10.28 -29.86
C ASN A 215 -27.36 8.79 -29.47
N TYR A 216 -26.63 8.42 -28.41
CA TYR A 216 -26.66 7.06 -27.85
C TYR A 216 -28.05 6.63 -27.41
N LEU A 217 -28.81 7.54 -26.78
CA LEU A 217 -30.18 7.28 -26.36
C LEU A 217 -31.13 7.10 -27.56
N LEU A 218 -30.98 7.93 -28.60
CA LEU A 218 -31.76 7.82 -29.84
C LEU A 218 -31.47 6.51 -30.59
N VAL A 219 -30.20 6.15 -30.75
CA VAL A 219 -29.82 4.89 -31.43
C VAL A 219 -30.26 3.68 -30.62
N GLY A 220 -30.11 3.73 -29.30
CA GLY A 220 -30.61 2.69 -28.40
C GLY A 220 -32.13 2.52 -28.48
N GLY A 221 -32.87 3.62 -28.44
CA GLY A 221 -34.34 3.64 -28.54
C GLY A 221 -34.85 3.15 -29.90
N PHE A 222 -34.21 3.56 -31.00
CA PHE A 222 -34.58 3.12 -32.34
C PHE A 222 -34.33 1.61 -32.53
N LYS A 223 -33.19 1.11 -32.05
CA LYS A 223 -32.91 -0.34 -32.08
C LYS A 223 -33.86 -1.14 -31.19
N TYR A 224 -34.24 -0.60 -30.04
CA TYR A 224 -35.23 -1.21 -29.17
C TYR A 224 -36.59 -1.37 -29.87
N MET A 225 -37.04 -0.37 -30.63
CA MET A 225 -38.30 -0.43 -31.38
C MET A 225 -38.29 -1.43 -32.54
N ILE A 226 -37.13 -1.64 -33.19
CA ILE A 226 -37.00 -2.58 -34.32
C ILE A 226 -36.74 -4.02 -33.85
N ALA A 227 -36.35 -4.20 -32.59
CA ALA A 227 -36.11 -5.52 -32.01
C ALA A 227 -37.45 -6.28 -31.88
N SER A 228 -37.82 -7.03 -32.92
CA SER A 228 -39.02 -7.87 -33.02
C SER A 228 -38.98 -9.10 -32.11
N GLY A 229 -38.84 -8.91 -30.79
CA GLY A 229 -38.95 -9.97 -29.78
C GLY A 229 -37.73 -10.89 -29.62
N ARG A 230 -36.58 -10.54 -30.24
CA ARG A 230 -35.31 -11.24 -30.02
C ARG A 230 -34.63 -10.73 -28.75
N ASN A 231 -34.62 -11.55 -27.69
CA ASN A 231 -34.20 -11.18 -26.33
C ASN A 231 -32.74 -10.66 -26.24
N ASP A 232 -31.85 -11.12 -27.12
CA ASP A 232 -30.47 -10.68 -27.24
C ASP A 232 -30.36 -9.23 -27.75
N GLU A 233 -31.17 -8.85 -28.73
CA GLU A 233 -31.18 -7.48 -29.28
C GLU A 233 -31.88 -6.49 -28.35
N VAL A 234 -32.93 -6.95 -27.65
CA VAL A 234 -33.65 -6.15 -26.65
C VAL A 234 -32.73 -5.79 -25.49
N SER A 235 -32.00 -6.75 -24.92
CA SER A 235 -31.11 -6.50 -23.78
C SER A 235 -29.94 -5.58 -24.14
N PHE A 236 -29.35 -5.75 -25.33
CA PHE A 236 -28.30 -4.87 -25.84
C PHE A 236 -28.80 -3.43 -26.07
N SER A 237 -30.02 -3.27 -26.55
CA SER A 237 -30.63 -1.95 -26.76
C SER A 237 -30.95 -1.24 -25.44
N LEU A 238 -31.49 -1.98 -24.45
CA LEU A 238 -31.72 -1.47 -23.10
C LEU A 238 -30.41 -1.02 -22.43
N HIS A 239 -29.33 -1.78 -22.56
CA HIS A 239 -28.02 -1.39 -22.02
C HIS A 239 -27.53 -0.04 -22.58
N LYS A 240 -27.70 0.19 -23.89
CA LYS A 240 -27.36 1.47 -24.53
C LYS A 240 -28.23 2.61 -24.04
N ILE A 241 -29.53 2.38 -23.83
CA ILE A 241 -30.45 3.38 -23.27
C ILE A 241 -30.03 3.73 -21.84
N THR A 242 -29.70 2.74 -21.00
CA THR A 242 -29.25 2.95 -19.63
C THR A 242 -27.96 3.75 -19.57
N ILE A 243 -26.96 3.41 -20.39
CA ILE A 243 -25.71 4.19 -20.48
C ILE A 243 -25.98 5.61 -20.97
N GLY A 244 -26.83 5.77 -21.98
CA GLY A 244 -27.25 7.08 -22.48
C GLY A 244 -27.88 7.93 -21.38
N LEU A 245 -28.80 7.37 -20.60
CA LEU A 245 -29.52 8.08 -19.54
C LEU A 245 -28.61 8.44 -18.35
N ILE A 246 -27.72 7.55 -17.92
CA ILE A 246 -26.73 7.86 -16.88
C ILE A 246 -25.78 8.96 -17.39
N GLY A 247 -25.36 8.87 -18.65
CA GLY A 247 -24.51 9.85 -19.31
C GLY A 247 -25.14 11.25 -19.34
N THR A 248 -26.41 11.36 -19.75
CA THR A 248 -27.08 12.68 -19.81
C THR A 248 -27.24 13.30 -18.44
N VAL A 249 -27.66 12.53 -17.43
CA VAL A 249 -27.80 13.01 -16.04
C VAL A 249 -26.46 13.49 -15.48
N THR A 250 -25.39 12.73 -15.71
CA THR A 250 -24.05 13.08 -15.22
C THR A 250 -23.52 14.34 -15.90
N VAL A 251 -23.66 14.45 -17.23
CA VAL A 251 -23.22 15.62 -18.00
C VAL A 251 -23.99 16.88 -17.60
N VAL A 252 -25.32 16.78 -17.40
CA VAL A 252 -26.15 17.91 -16.95
C VAL A 252 -25.74 18.36 -15.54
N CYS A 253 -25.54 17.42 -14.62
CA CYS A 253 -25.09 17.74 -13.26
C CYS A 253 -23.74 18.47 -13.27
N LEU A 254 -22.74 17.95 -14.00
CA LEU A 254 -21.44 18.58 -14.15
C LEU A 254 -21.53 19.96 -14.83
N TYR A 255 -22.39 20.11 -15.83
CA TYR A 255 -22.60 21.37 -16.51
C TYR A 255 -23.16 22.46 -15.58
N ILE A 256 -24.10 22.09 -14.70
CA ILE A 256 -24.64 23.00 -13.68
C ILE A 256 -23.53 23.45 -12.74
N VAL A 257 -22.73 22.51 -12.21
CA VAL A 257 -21.61 22.81 -11.32
C VAL A 257 -20.60 23.77 -11.98
N VAL A 258 -20.18 23.48 -13.22
CA VAL A 258 -19.24 24.36 -13.96
C VAL A 258 -19.84 25.75 -14.19
N THR A 259 -21.16 25.82 -14.43
CA THR A 259 -21.85 27.11 -14.60
C THR A 259 -21.89 27.90 -13.30
N SER A 260 -22.18 27.25 -12.16
CA SER A 260 -22.15 27.88 -10.84
C SER A 260 -20.75 28.40 -10.49
N MET A 261 -19.69 27.62 -10.75
CA MET A 261 -18.30 28.05 -10.54
C MET A 261 -17.93 29.26 -11.41
N LEU A 262 -18.37 29.29 -12.67
CA LEU A 262 -18.16 30.43 -13.56
C LEU A 262 -18.89 31.69 -13.06
N GLN A 263 -20.07 31.56 -12.46
CA GLN A 263 -20.80 32.69 -11.89
C GLN A 263 -20.10 33.27 -10.66
N GLU A 264 -19.61 32.43 -9.75
CA GLU A 264 -18.87 32.86 -8.57
C GLU A 264 -17.58 33.62 -8.95
N LEU A 265 -16.81 33.08 -9.91
CA LEU A 265 -15.55 33.68 -10.36
C LEU A 265 -15.70 34.96 -11.19
N THR A 266 -16.88 35.20 -11.77
CA THR A 266 -17.16 36.44 -12.52
C THR A 266 -17.82 37.51 -11.65
N ALA A 267 -18.35 37.14 -10.49
CA ALA A 267 -18.92 38.06 -9.51
C ALA A 267 -17.89 38.64 -8.54
N SER A 268 -16.71 38.01 -8.40
CA SER A 268 -15.56 38.47 -7.62
C SER A 268 -14.64 39.40 -8.41
#